data_AF-A0A7W6BB52-F1
#
_entry.id   AF-A0A7W6BB52-F1
#
_cell.length_a   1.000
_cell.length_b   1.000
_cell.length_c   1.000
_cell.angle_alpha   90.00
_cell.angle_beta   90.00
_cell.angle_gamma   90.00
#
_symmetry.space_group_name_H-M   'P 1'
#
loop_
_entity.id
_entity.type
_entity.pdbx_description
1 polymer ?
#
loop_
_entity_poly.entity_id
_entity_poly.type
_entity_poly.pdbx_seq_one_letter_code
_entity_poly.pdbx_strand_id
1 'polypeptide(L)' 'MSGRQPWSILRQAELLDGLVGHCLMRGGAPADEALITISRAEASELQVLARLMWRMAPYEDEIRRLIAGA' A
#
# COMPACT_ATOMS: atom_id res chain seq x y z
N MET A 1 -19.24 -10.58 7.26
CA MET A 1 -18.29 -9.45 7.24
C MET A 1 -19.09 -8.18 7.05
N SER A 2 -19.19 -7.32 8.07
CA SER A 2 -19.86 -6.02 7.93
C SER A 2 -19.11 -5.21 6.88
N GLY A 3 -19.80 -4.87 5.78
CA GLY A 3 -19.21 -4.36 4.55
C GLY A 3 -18.74 -2.91 4.66
N ARG A 4 -17.67 -2.69 5.42
CA ARG A 4 -16.90 -1.46 5.28
C ARG A 4 -16.27 -1.48 3.89
N GLN A 5 -16.61 -0.51 3.05
CA GLN A 5 -15.94 -0.37 1.76
C GLN A 5 -14.44 -0.16 2.00
N PRO A 6 -13.57 -0.85 1.25
CA PRO A 6 -12.14 -0.57 1.27
C PRO A 6 -11.90 0.93 1.03
N TRP A 7 -10.82 1.45 1.59
CA TRP A 7 -10.36 2.77 1.21
C TRP A 7 -10.18 2.90 -0.31
N SER A 8 -10.34 4.12 -0.82
CA SER A 8 -10.02 4.40 -2.22
C SER A 8 -8.54 4.12 -2.48
N ILE A 9 -8.21 3.83 -3.74
CA ILE A 9 -6.82 3.61 -4.17
C ILE A 9 -5.92 4.80 -3.76
N LEU A 10 -6.43 6.02 -3.88
CA LEU A 10 -5.72 7.24 -3.46
C LEU A 10 -5.39 7.21 -1.96
N ARG A 11 -6.38 6.90 -1.09
CA ARG A 11 -6.15 6.83 0.36
C ARG A 11 -5.21 5.70 0.75
N GLN A 12 -5.25 4.58 0.04
CA GLN A 12 -4.32 3.48 0.24
C GLN A 12 -2.89 3.87 -0.17
N ALA A 13 -2.73 4.61 -1.27
CA ALA A 13 -1.44 5.14 -1.71
C ALA A 13 -0.87 6.15 -0.71
N GLU A 14 -1.69 7.07 -0.19
CA GLU A 14 -1.29 8.02 0.86
C GLU A 14 -0.85 7.30 2.15
N LEU A 15 -1.54 6.23 2.54
CA LEU A 15 -1.13 5.41 3.69
C LEU A 15 0.24 4.78 3.45
N LEU A 16 0.45 4.15 2.28
CA LEU A 16 1.73 3.53 1.94
C LEU A 16 2.86 4.55 1.90
N ASP A 17 2.63 5.73 1.31
CA ASP A 17 3.61 6.81 1.25
C ASP A 17 3.99 7.32 2.64
N GLY A 18 3.00 7.50 3.52
CA GLY A 18 3.23 7.86 4.92
C GLY A 18 4.07 6.81 5.66
N LEU A 19 3.76 5.52 5.47
CA LEU A 19 4.54 4.43 6.06
C LEU A 19 5.99 4.40 5.54
N VAL A 20 6.20 4.60 4.24
CA VAL A 20 7.54 4.71 3.65
C VAL A 20 8.28 5.90 4.23
N GLY A 21 7.62 7.05 4.40
CA GLY A 21 8.19 8.25 5.01
C GLY A 21 8.72 8.00 6.43
N HIS A 22 8.03 7.17 7.22
CA HIS A 22 8.50 6.75 8.55
C HIS A 22 9.71 5.80 8.52
N CYS A 23 9.99 5.18 7.37
CA CYS A 23 11.17 4.36 7.16
C CYS A 23 12.38 5.16 6.66
N LEU A 24 12.27 6.49 6.48
CA LEU A 24 13.38 7.31 5.98
C LEU A 24 14.17 7.99 7.11
N MET A 25 15.49 7.97 6.97
CA MET A 25 16.42 8.72 7.81
C MET A 25 16.48 10.20 7.40
N ARG A 26 17.15 11.02 8.21
CA ARG A 26 17.46 12.42 7.85
C ARG A 26 18.26 12.44 6.55
N GLY A 27 17.73 13.12 5.53
CA GLY A 27 18.29 13.15 4.18
C GLY A 27 17.62 12.21 3.18
N GLY A 28 16.61 11.45 3.59
CA GLY A 28 15.75 10.67 2.69
C GLY A 28 16.27 9.26 2.36
N ALA A 29 17.37 8.83 2.96
CA ALA A 29 17.85 7.46 2.80
C ALA A 29 16.94 6.47 3.57
N PRO A 30 16.61 5.29 3.01
CA PRO A 30 15.91 4.24 3.75
C PRO A 30 16.71 3.80 4.98
N ALA A 31 16.03 3.61 6.11
CA ALA A 31 16.61 3.03 7.32
C ALA A 31 16.79 1.51 7.16
N ASP A 32 17.84 0.97 7.79
CA ASP A 32 18.06 -0.49 7.82
C ASP A 32 16.96 -1.23 8.60
N GLU A 33 16.44 -0.61 9.66
CA GLU A 33 15.30 -1.10 10.44
C GLU A 33 14.45 0.08 10.93
N ALA A 34 13.12 -0.09 10.93
CA ALA A 34 12.18 0.89 11.44
C ALA A 34 11.07 0.22 12.26
N LEU A 35 10.76 0.80 13.42
CA LEU A 35 9.60 0.42 14.24
C LEU A 35 8.49 1.44 14.02
N ILE A 36 7.33 0.99 13.51
CA ILE A 36 6.18 1.85 13.23
C ILE A 36 4.98 1.34 14.01
N THR A 37 4.29 2.24 14.70
CA THR A 37 2.97 1.94 15.29
C THR A 37 1.89 2.26 14.28
N ILE A 38 1.02 1.30 13.98
CA ILE A 38 -0.16 1.49 13.12
C ILE A 38 -1.43 1.17 13.89
N SER A 39 -2.51 1.85 13.55
CA SER A 39 -3.84 1.58 14.11
C SER A 39 -4.42 0.27 13.57
N ARG A 40 -5.41 -0.28 14.30
CA ARG A 40 -6.18 -1.45 13.83
C ARG A 40 -6.85 -1.20 12.48
N ALA A 41 -7.30 0.03 12.22
CA ALA A 41 -7.95 0.39 10.97
C ALA A 41 -6.96 0.32 9.80
N GLU A 42 -5.80 0.94 9.94
CA GLU A 42 -4.73 0.89 8.92
C GLU A 42 -4.25 -0.53 8.67
N ALA A 43 -4.04 -1.32 9.73
CA ALA A 43 -3.67 -2.73 9.59
C ALA A 43 -4.73 -3.54 8.80
N SER A 44 -6.02 -3.26 9.03
CA SER A 44 -7.10 -3.92 8.30
C SER A 44 -7.11 -3.53 6.81
N GLU A 45 -6.86 -2.25 6.50
CA GLU A 45 -6.78 -1.76 5.12
C GLU A 45 -5.56 -2.32 4.38
N LEU A 46 -4.39 -2.42 5.02
CA LEU A 46 -3.20 -3.05 4.44
C LEU A 46 -3.45 -4.51 4.09
N GLN A 47 -4.15 -5.25 4.96
CA GLN A 47 -4.53 -6.64 4.68
C GLN A 47 -5.51 -6.74 3.51
N VAL A 48 -6.45 -5.81 3.37
CA VAL A 48 -7.36 -5.75 2.21
C VAL A 48 -6.56 -5.47 0.94
N LEU A 49 -5.66 -4.48 0.97
CA LEU A 49 -4.81 -4.12 -0.16
C LEU A 49 -3.95 -5.31 -0.61
N ALA A 50 -3.29 -6.01 0.31
CA ALA A 50 -2.48 -7.19 -0.01
C ALA A 50 -3.31 -8.29 -0.72
N ARG A 51 -4.54 -8.55 -0.25
CA ARG A 51 -5.45 -9.50 -0.91
C ARG A 51 -5.86 -9.05 -2.30
N LEU A 52 -6.09 -7.76 -2.50
CA LEU A 52 -6.40 -7.21 -3.83
C LEU A 52 -5.20 -7.35 -4.77
N MET A 53 -3.98 -7.05 -4.29
CA MET A 53 -2.75 -7.24 -5.06
C MET A 53 -2.55 -8.69 -5.49
N TRP A 54 -2.78 -9.66 -4.60
CA TRP A 54 -2.72 -11.09 -4.97
C TRP A 54 -3.73 -11.46 -6.05
N ARG A 55 -4.93 -10.87 -6.02
CA ARG A 55 -5.94 -11.09 -7.06
C ARG A 55 -5.56 -10.44 -8.39
N MET A 56 -4.78 -9.35 -8.36
CA MET A 56 -4.29 -8.65 -9.55
C MET A 56 -3.05 -9.31 -10.15
N ALA A 57 -2.26 -10.05 -9.36
CA ALA A 57 -0.98 -10.62 -9.80
C ALA A 57 -1.04 -11.41 -11.13
N PRO A 58 -2.07 -12.25 -11.41
CA PRO A 58 -2.16 -12.93 -12.71
C PRO A 58 -2.31 -12.00 -13.92
N TYR A 59 -2.72 -10.75 -13.71
CA TYR A 59 -2.98 -9.75 -14.74
C TYR A 59 -1.91 -8.66 -14.80
N GLU A 60 -0.75 -8.87 -14.16
CA GLU A 60 0.29 -7.84 -14.00
C GLU A 60 0.71 -7.21 -15.33
N ASP A 61 0.89 -8.01 -16.39
CA ASP A 61 1.28 -7.49 -17.70
C ASP A 61 0.21 -6.60 -18.32
N GLU A 62 -1.07 -6.95 -18.17
CA GLU A 62 -2.17 -6.15 -18.71
C GLU A 62 -2.35 -4.84 -17.93
N ILE A 63 -2.22 -4.90 -16.60
CA ILE A 63 -2.22 -3.72 -15.73
C ILE A 63 -1.06 -2.79 -16.10
N ARG A 64 0.14 -3.34 -16.33
CA ARG A 64 1.32 -2.56 -16.74
C ARG A 64 1.08 -1.84 -18.06
N ARG A 65 0.51 -2.53 -19.07
CA ARG A 65 0.16 -1.91 -20.36
C ARG A 65 -0.84 -0.76 -20.18
N LEU A 66 -1.89 -0.98 -19.39
CA LEU A 66 -2.94 0.02 -19.14
C LEU A 66 -2.40 1.28 -18.45
N ILE A 67 -1.51 1.12 -17.47
CA ILE A 67 -1.02 2.24 -16.62
C ILE A 67 0.19 2.94 -17.25
N ALA A 68 1.13 2.19 -17.83
CA ALA A 68 2.37 2.72 -18.38
C ALA A 68 2.31 3.06 -19.87
N GLY A 69 1.24 2.66 -20.57
CA GLY A 69 1.04 2.94 -21.99
C GLY A 69 2.01 2.22 -22.94
N ALA A 70 2.56 1.07 -22.51
CA ALA A 70 3.42 0.21 -23.33
C ALA A 70 2.64 -0.91 -24.02
#